data_AF-G7W2J7-F1
#
_entry.id   AF-G7W2J7-F1
#
_cell.length_a   1.000
_cell.length_b   1.000
_cell.length_c   1.000
_cell.angle_alpha   90.00
_cell.angle_beta   90.00
_cell.angle_gamma   90.00
#
_symmetry.space_group_name_H-M   'P 1'
#
loop_
_entity.id
_entity.type
_entity.pdbx_description
1 polymer ?
#
loop_
_entity_poly.entity_id
_entity_poly.type
_entity_poly.pdbx_seq_one_letter_code
_entity_poly.pdbx_strand_id
1 'polypeptide(L)'
;MPKQQDKHSIQAWSLINRKYLGKGVRVKRFRKPTRCQVRNRVLLAVLMANDIKLSQLAEELSISSRSVSAWVYEGRIPGNTNLEKACNTLGYPHHILFNEEVVRRSPLICQPSPSRFMKRTVTRSPVKNRILAGLCMVHDISVTDVSHWIGVHPGTFRKWLHQGTVPSQTFQDQAEQFFRIPKSILFADAMLKK
;
A
#
# COMPACT_ATOMS: atom_id res chain seq x y z
N MET A 1 43.46 23.61 -27.11
CA MET A 1 44.24 23.36 -25.88
C MET A 1 43.29 23.02 -24.74
N PRO A 2 43.34 21.82 -24.15
CA PRO A 2 42.48 21.49 -23.01
C PRO A 2 43.09 22.00 -21.70
N LYS A 3 42.30 22.71 -20.90
CA LYS A 3 42.65 23.17 -19.54
C LYS A 3 42.88 21.94 -18.66
N GLN A 4 44.08 21.81 -18.09
CA GLN A 4 44.40 20.81 -17.07
C GLN A 4 43.44 20.96 -15.89
N GLN A 5 42.73 19.87 -15.55
CA GLN A 5 42.00 19.78 -14.29
C GLN A 5 43.02 19.74 -13.15
N ASP A 6 42.97 20.74 -12.26
CA ASP A 6 43.83 20.80 -11.08
C ASP A 6 43.69 19.50 -10.28
N LYS A 7 44.79 18.76 -10.17
CA LYS A 7 44.94 17.63 -9.25
C LYS A 7 44.90 18.20 -7.83
N HIS A 8 43.70 18.39 -7.29
CA HIS A 8 43.56 18.74 -5.88
C HIS A 8 44.19 17.63 -5.04
N SER A 9 45.31 17.97 -4.39
CA SER A 9 46.01 17.06 -3.50
C SER A 9 45.04 16.60 -2.42
N ILE A 10 45.10 15.31 -2.07
CA ILE A 10 44.28 14.71 -1.01
C ILE A 10 44.41 15.52 0.30
N GLN A 11 45.56 16.18 0.51
CA GLN A 11 45.82 17.10 1.62
C GLN A 11 44.91 18.33 1.61
N ALA A 12 44.63 18.94 0.44
CA ALA A 12 43.71 20.08 0.33
C ALA A 12 42.27 19.69 0.70
N TRP A 13 41.81 18.52 0.27
CA TRP A 13 40.52 17.96 0.67
C TRP A 13 40.45 17.67 2.18
N SER A 14 41.56 17.25 2.80
CA SER A 14 41.62 17.03 4.25
C SER A 14 41.47 18.33 5.04
N LEU A 15 42.06 19.44 4.57
CA LEU A 15 41.96 20.76 5.20
C LEU A 15 40.52 21.32 5.11
N ILE A 16 39.87 21.18 3.94
CA ILE A 16 38.47 21.57 3.73
C ILE A 16 37.54 20.78 4.66
N ASN A 17 37.82 19.49 4.84
CA ASN A 17 37.01 18.57 5.65
C ASN A 17 37.40 18.54 7.14
N ARG A 18 38.40 19.32 7.56
CA ARG A 18 38.83 19.39 8.96
C ARG A 18 37.73 19.90 9.90
N LYS A 19 36.81 20.74 9.39
CA LYS A 19 35.61 21.17 10.13
C LYS A 19 34.60 20.04 10.42
N TYR A 20 34.75 18.89 9.76
CA TYR A 20 33.92 17.69 9.89
C TYR A 20 34.66 16.51 10.54
N LEU A 21 35.98 16.60 10.74
CA LEU A 21 36.78 15.59 11.45
C LEU A 21 36.49 15.66 12.95
N GLY A 22 36.15 14.53 13.57
CA GLY A 22 35.81 14.43 15.01
C GLY A 22 34.37 14.82 15.37
N LYS A 23 33.68 15.60 14.53
CA LYS A 23 32.22 15.73 14.60
C LYS A 23 31.68 14.53 13.86
N GLY A 24 31.17 13.52 14.56
CA GLY A 24 30.52 12.37 13.93
C GLY A 24 29.41 12.84 12.98
N VAL A 25 29.75 13.10 11.72
CA VAL A 25 28.79 13.52 10.71
C VAL A 25 27.97 12.28 10.44
N ARG A 26 26.83 12.18 11.13
CA ARG A 26 25.69 11.38 10.69
C ARG A 26 25.17 12.01 9.40
N VAL A 27 25.94 11.89 8.31
CA VAL A 27 25.35 11.94 6.99
C VAL A 27 24.29 10.85 7.06
N LYS A 28 23.01 11.22 6.98
CA LYS A 28 21.94 10.25 6.83
C LYS A 28 22.22 9.54 5.51
N ARG A 29 22.99 8.44 5.55
CA ARG A 29 23.41 7.67 4.36
C ARG A 29 22.21 7.10 3.60
N PHE A 30 21.04 7.14 4.25
CA PHE A 30 19.75 6.86 3.66
C PHE A 30 18.91 8.13 3.76
N ARG A 31 18.52 8.67 2.60
CA ARG A 31 17.27 9.44 2.56
C ARG A 31 16.23 8.48 3.15
N LYS A 32 15.56 8.87 4.23
CA LYS A 32 14.32 8.18 4.61
C LYS A 32 13.49 8.19 3.33
N PRO A 33 13.10 7.04 2.75
CA PRO A 33 12.11 7.07 1.71
C PRO A 33 10.95 7.90 2.26
N THR A 34 10.64 9.00 1.59
CA THR A 34 9.40 9.76 1.84
C THR A 34 8.31 8.71 1.70
N ARG A 35 7.82 8.18 2.84
CA ARG A 35 6.94 7.00 2.98
C ARG A 35 6.68 6.32 1.64
N CYS A 36 7.42 5.26 1.28
CA CYS A 36 7.27 4.56 0.00
C CYS A 36 5.79 4.51 -0.38
N GLN A 37 5.39 5.37 -1.30
CA GLN A 37 3.98 5.52 -1.65
C GLN A 37 3.54 4.17 -2.19
N VAL A 38 2.58 3.54 -1.52
CA VAL A 38 2.08 2.25 -1.97
C VAL A 38 1.31 2.50 -3.25
N ARG A 39 1.88 2.12 -4.40
CA ARG A 39 1.24 2.30 -5.70
C ARG A 39 0.09 1.33 -5.87
N ASN A 40 0.33 0.04 -5.67
CA ASN A 40 -0.74 -0.96 -5.68
C ASN A 40 -1.30 -1.18 -4.27
N ARG A 41 -2.19 -0.27 -3.86
CA ARG A 41 -2.86 -0.31 -2.54
C ARG A 41 -3.79 -1.50 -2.38
N VAL A 42 -4.40 -1.96 -3.47
CA VAL A 42 -5.33 -3.10 -3.47
C VAL A 42 -4.58 -4.40 -3.20
N LEU A 43 -3.47 -4.64 -3.91
CA LEU A 43 -2.64 -5.82 -3.67
C LEU A 43 -2.13 -5.84 -2.22
N LEU A 44 -1.58 -4.72 -1.72
CA LEU A 44 -1.12 -4.67 -0.33
C LEU A 44 -2.27 -4.88 0.67
N ALA A 45 -3.45 -4.32 0.40
CA ALA A 45 -4.63 -4.52 1.24
C ALA A 45 -4.99 -6.01 1.35
N VAL A 46 -5.07 -6.72 0.23
CA VAL A 46 -5.36 -8.16 0.19
C VAL A 46 -4.32 -8.96 0.97
N LEU A 47 -3.03 -8.63 0.82
CA LEU A 47 -1.96 -9.31 1.55
C LEU A 47 -2.04 -9.09 3.05
N MET A 48 -2.25 -7.83 3.48
CA MET A 48 -2.38 -7.49 4.89
C MET A 48 -3.61 -8.13 5.54
N ALA A 49 -4.74 -8.16 4.83
CA ALA A 49 -5.98 -8.75 5.33
C ALA A 49 -5.90 -10.29 5.47
N ASN A 50 -5.07 -10.95 4.66
CA ASN A 50 -4.82 -12.39 4.73
C ASN A 50 -3.57 -12.75 5.55
N ASP A 51 -2.90 -11.77 6.18
CA ASP A 51 -1.62 -11.93 6.88
C ASP A 51 -0.51 -12.58 6.04
N ILE A 52 -0.53 -12.34 4.72
CA ILE A 52 0.47 -12.85 3.78
C ILE A 52 1.62 -11.85 3.67
N LYS A 53 2.85 -12.31 3.94
CA LYS A 53 4.06 -11.50 3.75
C LYS A 53 4.45 -11.44 2.27
N LEU A 54 5.11 -10.34 1.85
CA LEU A 54 5.63 -10.22 0.48
C LEU A 54 6.61 -11.36 0.12
N SER A 55 7.43 -11.80 1.09
CA SER A 55 8.35 -12.93 0.91
C SER A 55 7.60 -14.26 0.73
N GLN A 56 6.55 -14.48 1.51
CA GLN A 56 5.73 -15.69 1.42
C GLN A 56 5.02 -15.77 0.06
N LEU A 57 4.44 -14.67 -0.41
CA LEU A 57 3.86 -14.63 -1.76
C LEU A 57 4.93 -14.88 -2.84
N ALA A 58 6.13 -14.32 -2.67
CA ALA A 58 7.21 -14.51 -3.62
C ALA A 58 7.65 -15.99 -3.71
N GLU A 59 7.75 -16.67 -2.56
CA GLU A 59 8.01 -18.11 -2.47
C GLU A 59 6.92 -18.92 -3.18
N GLU A 60 5.64 -18.63 -2.89
CA GLU A 60 4.51 -19.32 -3.50
C GLU A 60 4.44 -19.15 -5.02
N LEU A 61 4.81 -17.97 -5.53
CA LEU A 61 4.87 -17.69 -6.97
C LEU A 61 6.17 -18.14 -7.64
N SER A 62 7.16 -18.60 -6.85
CA SER A 62 8.52 -18.93 -7.30
C SER A 62 9.23 -17.76 -8.01
N ILE A 63 9.15 -16.57 -7.43
CA ILE A 63 9.80 -15.35 -7.95
C ILE A 63 10.56 -14.61 -6.86
N SER A 64 11.34 -13.59 -7.22
CA SER A 64 12.05 -12.78 -6.23
C SER A 64 11.10 -11.91 -5.40
N SER A 65 11.38 -11.77 -4.09
CA SER A 65 10.68 -10.82 -3.22
C SER A 65 10.77 -9.38 -3.72
N ARG A 66 11.85 -9.04 -4.45
CA ARG A 66 12.01 -7.74 -5.11
C ARG A 66 10.95 -7.51 -6.19
N SER A 67 10.60 -8.54 -6.95
CA SER A 67 9.54 -8.46 -7.97
C SER A 67 8.19 -8.14 -7.33
N VAL A 68 7.81 -8.88 -6.28
CA VAL A 68 6.55 -8.63 -5.54
C VAL A 68 6.56 -7.24 -4.89
N SER A 69 7.68 -6.83 -4.31
CA SER A 69 7.88 -5.48 -3.77
C SER A 69 7.69 -4.39 -4.83
N ALA A 70 8.22 -4.59 -6.05
CA ALA A 70 8.05 -3.65 -7.15
C ALA A 70 6.58 -3.56 -7.61
N TRP A 71 5.84 -4.67 -7.58
CA TRP A 71 4.40 -4.65 -7.88
C TRP A 71 3.61 -3.79 -6.89
N VAL A 72 3.96 -3.86 -5.61
CA VAL A 72 3.28 -3.12 -4.53
C VAL A 72 3.70 -1.65 -4.49
N TYR A 73 4.99 -1.38 -4.38
CA TYR A 73 5.49 -0.03 -4.08
C TYR A 73 5.80 0.80 -5.33
N GLU A 74 6.25 0.16 -6.41
CA GLU A 74 6.55 0.87 -7.67
C GLU A 74 5.35 0.84 -8.63
N GLY A 75 4.39 -0.07 -8.41
CA GLY A 75 3.23 -0.24 -9.28
C GLY A 75 3.55 -0.95 -10.59
N ARG A 76 4.67 -1.70 -10.63
CA ARG A 76 5.07 -2.46 -11.81
C ARG A 76 4.05 -3.58 -12.07
N ILE A 77 3.50 -3.64 -13.28
CA ILE A 77 2.59 -4.71 -13.67
C ILE A 77 3.40 -5.99 -13.96
N PRO A 78 3.02 -7.16 -13.41
CA PRO A 78 3.64 -8.43 -13.74
C PRO A 78 3.45 -8.80 -15.22
N GLY A 79 4.34 -9.62 -15.78
CA GLY A 79 4.05 -10.31 -17.05
C GLY A 79 2.95 -11.35 -16.87
N ASN A 80 2.26 -11.71 -17.97
CA ASN A 80 1.05 -12.56 -17.97
C ASN A 80 1.15 -13.82 -17.10
N THR A 81 2.24 -14.58 -17.20
CA THR A 81 2.43 -15.81 -16.39
C THR A 81 2.41 -15.53 -14.88
N ASN A 82 3.09 -14.47 -14.43
CA ASN A 82 3.15 -14.12 -13.01
C ASN A 82 1.86 -13.44 -12.54
N LEU A 83 1.22 -12.70 -13.44
CA LEU A 83 -0.08 -12.06 -13.23
C LEU A 83 -1.14 -13.13 -12.93
N GLU A 84 -1.25 -14.15 -13.78
CA GLU A 84 -2.18 -15.27 -13.62
C GLU A 84 -1.91 -16.05 -12.33
N LYS A 85 -0.65 -16.40 -12.07
CA LYS A 85 -0.27 -17.08 -10.81
C LYS A 85 -0.72 -16.27 -9.58
N ALA A 86 -0.39 -14.98 -9.53
CA ALA A 86 -0.77 -14.12 -8.40
C ALA A 86 -2.29 -14.01 -8.24
N CYS A 87 -3.02 -13.91 -9.35
CA CYS A 87 -4.48 -13.79 -9.35
C CYS A 87 -5.17 -15.10 -8.91
N ASN A 88 -4.64 -16.25 -9.35
CA ASN A 88 -5.12 -17.56 -8.92
C ASN A 88 -4.83 -17.80 -7.43
N THR A 89 -3.60 -17.55 -6.98
CA THR A 89 -3.20 -17.68 -5.57
C THR A 89 -4.05 -16.83 -4.64
N LEU A 90 -4.31 -15.57 -4.99
CA LEU A 90 -5.06 -14.65 -4.14
C LEU A 90 -6.58 -14.74 -4.35
N GLY A 91 -7.03 -15.39 -5.43
CA GLY A 91 -8.44 -15.58 -5.76
C GLY A 91 -9.15 -14.30 -6.20
N TYR A 92 -8.48 -13.47 -7.00
CA TYR A 92 -9.05 -12.24 -7.58
C TYR A 92 -8.67 -12.09 -9.05
N PRO A 93 -9.54 -11.54 -9.90
CA PRO A 93 -9.21 -11.29 -11.30
C PRO A 93 -8.24 -10.12 -11.49
N HIS A 94 -7.63 -10.08 -12.67
CA HIS A 94 -6.58 -9.10 -13.04
C HIS A 94 -7.04 -7.65 -12.86
N HIS A 95 -8.28 -7.34 -13.29
CA HIS A 95 -8.84 -5.99 -13.25
C HIS A 95 -9.14 -5.48 -11.82
N ILE A 96 -9.05 -6.34 -10.80
CA ILE A 96 -9.14 -5.99 -9.38
C ILE A 96 -7.74 -5.79 -8.81
N LEU A 97 -6.87 -6.81 -8.85
CA LEU A 97 -5.57 -6.76 -8.18
C LEU A 97 -4.56 -5.84 -8.86
N PHE A 98 -4.59 -5.76 -10.19
CA PHE A 98 -3.61 -5.03 -11.00
C PHE A 98 -4.29 -3.99 -11.89
N ASN A 99 -5.38 -3.38 -11.39
CA ASN A 99 -6.06 -2.30 -12.09
C ASN A 99 -5.10 -1.14 -12.36
N GLU A 100 -4.71 -0.94 -13.62
CA GLU A 100 -3.68 0.03 -13.97
C GLU A 100 -4.04 1.45 -13.56
N GLU A 101 -5.32 1.82 -13.64
CA GLU A 101 -5.73 3.19 -13.34
C GLU A 101 -5.63 3.48 -11.85
N VAL A 102 -6.01 2.52 -11.00
CA VAL A 102 -5.82 2.61 -9.55
C VAL A 102 -4.33 2.68 -9.20
N VAL A 103 -3.50 1.85 -9.83
CA VAL A 103 -2.05 1.77 -9.56
C VAL A 103 -1.33 3.05 -10.00
N ARG A 104 -1.67 3.58 -11.19
CA ARG A 104 -1.06 4.78 -11.77
C ARG A 104 -1.42 6.04 -10.98
N ARG A 105 -2.72 6.23 -10.65
CA ARG A 105 -3.19 7.41 -9.91
C ARG A 105 -2.80 7.37 -8.43
N SER A 106 -2.90 6.20 -7.80
CA SER A 106 -2.74 5.91 -6.36
C SER A 106 -2.40 7.11 -5.47
N PRO A 107 -3.37 7.99 -5.15
CA PRO A 107 -3.10 9.20 -4.41
C PRO A 107 -2.79 8.91 -2.93
N LEU A 108 -2.15 9.87 -2.27
CA LEU A 108 -2.11 9.90 -0.81
C LEU A 108 -3.51 10.19 -0.28
N ILE A 109 -4.00 9.36 0.64
CA ILE A 109 -5.25 9.65 1.36
C ILE A 109 -4.94 10.66 2.46
N CYS A 110 -5.55 11.83 2.38
CA CYS A 110 -5.52 12.81 3.45
C CYS A 110 -6.48 12.38 4.55
N GLN A 111 -5.95 12.00 5.71
CA GLN A 111 -6.75 11.74 6.91
C GLN A 111 -7.19 13.08 7.51
N PRO A 112 -8.50 13.31 7.76
CA PRO A 112 -8.98 14.52 8.42
C PRO A 112 -8.39 14.74 9.82
N SER A 113 -8.15 13.66 10.55
CA SER A 113 -7.50 13.67 11.86
C SER A 113 -6.59 12.44 12.02
N PRO A 114 -5.63 12.45 12.95
CA PRO A 114 -4.80 11.28 13.23
C PRO A 114 -5.67 10.07 13.58
N SER A 115 -5.42 8.96 12.89
CA SER A 115 -6.11 7.69 13.13
C SER A 115 -5.10 6.56 13.25
N ARG A 116 -5.55 5.42 13.78
CA ARG A 116 -4.73 4.21 13.90
C ARG A 116 -5.57 2.96 13.74
N PHE A 117 -5.13 2.06 12.87
CA PHE A 117 -5.78 0.78 12.71
C PHE A 117 -5.47 -0.14 13.89
N MET A 118 -6.51 -0.68 14.53
CA MET A 118 -6.35 -1.69 15.58
C MET A 118 -6.49 -3.09 14.99
N LYS A 119 -5.39 -3.86 14.93
CA LYS A 119 -5.39 -5.25 14.41
C LYS A 119 -6.44 -6.16 15.05
N ARG A 120 -6.77 -5.93 16.33
CA ARG A 120 -7.82 -6.68 17.05
C ARG A 120 -9.18 -6.68 16.35
N THR A 121 -9.42 -5.69 15.48
CA THR A 121 -10.65 -5.58 14.67
C THR A 121 -10.75 -6.72 13.65
N VAL A 122 -9.62 -7.20 13.13
CA VAL A 122 -9.56 -8.29 12.14
C VAL A 122 -9.44 -9.66 12.82
N THR A 123 -8.75 -9.74 13.96
CA THR A 123 -8.45 -11.03 14.59
C THR A 123 -9.61 -11.63 15.38
N ARG A 124 -10.60 -10.82 15.79
CA ARG A 124 -11.73 -11.30 16.61
C ARG A 124 -12.93 -11.79 15.81
N SER A 125 -13.05 -11.36 14.55
CA SER A 125 -14.18 -11.69 13.70
C SER A 125 -13.69 -11.91 12.28
N PRO A 126 -14.15 -12.97 11.59
CA PRO A 126 -13.76 -13.21 10.21
C PRO A 126 -14.11 -11.99 9.35
N VAL A 127 -13.15 -11.56 8.54
CA VAL A 127 -13.35 -10.49 7.57
C VAL A 127 -13.82 -11.11 6.26
N LYS A 128 -14.98 -10.67 5.78
CA LYS A 128 -15.53 -11.09 4.48
C LYS A 128 -15.04 -10.18 3.36
N ASN A 129 -15.00 -8.87 3.59
CA ASN A 129 -14.45 -7.89 2.66
C ASN A 129 -13.00 -7.54 3.02
N ARG A 130 -12.06 -8.30 2.45
CA ARG A 130 -10.62 -8.23 2.68
C ARG A 130 -10.02 -6.97 2.06
N ILE A 131 -10.49 -6.57 0.87
CA ILE A 131 -10.00 -5.35 0.21
C ILE A 131 -10.27 -4.13 1.09
N LEU A 132 -11.52 -3.94 1.54
CA LEU A 132 -11.88 -2.78 2.34
C LEU A 132 -11.18 -2.78 3.72
N ALA A 133 -11.11 -3.94 4.37
CA ALA A 133 -10.40 -4.08 5.65
C ALA A 133 -8.90 -3.80 5.50
N GLY A 134 -8.28 -4.38 4.46
CA GLY A 134 -6.88 -4.21 4.16
C GLY A 134 -6.52 -2.76 3.81
N LEU A 135 -7.40 -2.02 3.13
CA LEU A 135 -7.17 -0.59 2.85
C LEU A 135 -7.13 0.25 4.14
N CYS A 136 -7.96 -0.08 5.12
CA CYS A 136 -7.88 0.54 6.45
C CYS A 136 -6.52 0.25 7.11
N MET A 137 -5.96 -0.95 6.91
CA MET A 137 -4.61 -1.31 7.40
C MET A 137 -3.49 -0.57 6.67
N VAL A 138 -3.55 -0.54 5.33
CA VAL A 138 -2.55 0.12 4.46
C VAL A 138 -2.40 1.60 4.82
N HIS A 139 -3.52 2.25 5.10
CA HIS A 139 -3.56 3.66 5.45
C HIS A 139 -3.47 3.93 6.95
N ASP A 140 -3.40 2.89 7.78
CA ASP A 140 -3.42 2.98 9.26
C ASP A 140 -4.62 3.78 9.79
N ILE A 141 -5.81 3.53 9.26
CA ILE A 141 -7.06 4.24 9.61
C ILE A 141 -7.98 3.30 10.37
N SER A 142 -8.50 3.74 11.52
CA SER A 142 -9.47 2.97 12.30
C SER A 142 -10.82 2.88 11.58
N VAL A 143 -11.49 1.75 11.76
CA VAL A 143 -12.84 1.51 11.21
C VAL A 143 -13.86 2.54 11.71
N THR A 144 -13.69 3.03 12.93
CA THR A 144 -14.58 4.04 13.50
C THR A 144 -14.34 5.41 12.87
N ASP A 145 -13.09 5.82 12.71
CA ASP A 145 -12.79 7.15 12.16
C ASP A 145 -13.20 7.25 10.69
N VAL A 146 -12.86 6.24 9.88
CA VAL A 146 -13.30 6.22 8.47
C VAL A 146 -14.82 6.29 8.36
N SER A 147 -15.55 5.59 9.24
CA SER A 147 -17.01 5.59 9.21
C SER A 147 -17.58 6.98 9.48
N HIS A 148 -17.02 7.72 10.46
CA HIS A 148 -17.42 9.10 10.70
C HIS A 148 -17.07 10.02 9.53
N TRP A 149 -15.88 9.87 8.93
CA TRP A 149 -15.45 10.71 7.82
C TRP A 149 -16.28 10.54 6.54
N ILE A 150 -16.85 9.35 6.33
CA ILE A 150 -17.76 9.10 5.20
C ILE A 150 -19.24 9.23 5.58
N GLY A 151 -19.57 9.63 6.82
CA GLY A 151 -20.94 9.85 7.27
C GLY A 151 -21.75 8.56 7.52
N VAL A 152 -21.11 7.47 7.92
CA VAL A 152 -21.70 6.15 8.16
C VAL A 152 -21.57 5.77 9.62
N HIS A 153 -22.62 5.19 10.20
CA HIS A 153 -22.53 4.66 11.57
C HIS A 153 -21.47 3.54 11.66
N PRO A 154 -20.58 3.54 12.68
CA PRO A 154 -19.50 2.55 12.79
C PRO A 154 -19.97 1.09 12.76
N GLY A 155 -21.14 0.82 13.34
CA GLY A 155 -21.77 -0.51 13.29
C GLY A 155 -22.11 -0.95 11.86
N THR A 156 -22.56 -0.02 11.02
CA THR A 156 -22.90 -0.28 9.61
C THR A 156 -21.64 -0.54 8.79
N PHE A 157 -20.60 0.28 8.96
CA PHE A 157 -19.32 0.05 8.28
C PHE A 157 -18.70 -1.31 8.67
N ARG A 158 -18.80 -1.71 9.94
CA ARG A 158 -18.37 -3.05 10.38
C ARG A 158 -19.15 -4.18 9.69
N LYS A 159 -20.44 -4.01 9.38
CA LYS A 159 -21.20 -4.99 8.58
C LYS A 159 -20.62 -5.15 7.18
N TRP A 160 -20.19 -4.06 6.54
CA TRP A 160 -19.53 -4.13 5.23
C TRP A 160 -18.24 -4.96 5.27
N LEU A 161 -17.46 -4.82 6.35
CA LEU A 161 -16.20 -5.56 6.55
C LEU A 161 -16.43 -7.04 6.90
N HIS A 162 -17.27 -7.32 7.90
CA HIS A 162 -17.38 -8.65 8.51
C HIS A 162 -18.50 -9.51 7.94
N GLN A 163 -19.60 -8.89 7.53
CA GLN A 163 -20.75 -9.61 6.96
C GLN A 163 -20.71 -9.60 5.42
N GLY A 164 -19.85 -8.77 4.81
CA GLY A 164 -19.78 -8.64 3.35
C GLY A 164 -21.04 -8.02 2.77
N THR A 165 -21.77 -7.21 3.55
CA THR A 165 -22.97 -6.52 3.06
C THR A 165 -22.57 -5.44 2.06
N VAL A 166 -23.18 -5.47 0.87
CA VAL A 166 -23.02 -4.41 -0.13
C VAL A 166 -23.80 -3.18 0.33
N PRO A 167 -23.17 -2.00 0.44
CA PRO A 167 -23.87 -0.77 0.83
C PRO A 167 -24.83 -0.26 -0.24
N SER A 168 -25.70 0.70 0.10
CA SER A 168 -26.45 1.45 -0.91
C SER A 168 -25.52 2.27 -1.81
N GLN A 169 -26.01 2.67 -2.98
CA GLN A 169 -25.22 3.37 -3.99
C GLN A 169 -24.52 4.62 -3.43
N THR A 170 -25.25 5.45 -2.68
CA THR A 170 -24.71 6.66 -2.04
C THR A 170 -23.52 6.37 -1.14
N PHE A 171 -23.59 5.31 -0.34
CA PHE A 171 -22.52 4.92 0.57
C PHE A 171 -21.33 4.32 -0.17
N GLN A 172 -21.57 3.61 -1.27
CA GLN A 172 -20.50 3.14 -2.15
C GLN A 172 -19.73 4.31 -2.77
N ASP A 173 -20.44 5.35 -3.22
CA ASP A 173 -19.84 6.53 -3.83
C ASP A 173 -19.00 7.33 -2.82
N GLN A 174 -19.47 7.47 -1.57
CA GLN A 174 -18.70 8.08 -0.49
C GLN A 174 -17.42 7.30 -0.17
N ALA A 175 -17.51 5.96 -0.11
CA ALA A 175 -16.34 5.12 0.11
C ALA A 175 -15.34 5.20 -1.05
N GLU A 176 -15.83 5.19 -2.30
CA GLU A 176 -15.03 5.39 -3.51
C GLU A 176 -14.31 6.75 -3.50
N GLN A 177 -15.02 7.82 -3.13
CA GLN A 177 -14.44 9.15 -3.01
C GLN A 177 -13.36 9.22 -1.93
N PHE A 178 -13.57 8.55 -0.79
CA PHE A 178 -12.60 8.54 0.31
C PHE A 178 -11.34 7.73 -0.05
N PHE A 179 -11.52 6.47 -0.45
CA PHE A 179 -10.39 5.59 -0.75
C PHE A 179 -9.74 5.87 -2.11
N ARG A 180 -10.42 6.61 -2.99
CA ARG A 180 -10.01 6.86 -4.38
C ARG A 180 -9.76 5.54 -5.12
N ILE A 181 -10.68 4.59 -4.94
CA ILE A 181 -10.69 3.27 -5.56
C ILE A 181 -12.14 3.02 -6.02
N PRO A 182 -12.36 2.55 -7.26
CA PRO A 182 -13.68 2.25 -7.77
C PRO A 182 -14.49 1.35 -6.84
N LYS A 183 -15.77 1.67 -6.63
CA LYS A 183 -16.68 0.84 -5.80
C LYS A 183 -16.75 -0.63 -6.23
N SER A 184 -16.62 -0.90 -7.54
CA SER A 184 -16.56 -2.26 -8.10
C SER A 184 -15.36 -3.07 -7.59
N ILE A 185 -14.27 -2.41 -7.20
CA ILE A 185 -13.09 -3.02 -6.58
C ILE A 185 -13.26 -3.05 -5.05
N LEU A 186 -13.69 -1.94 -4.44
CA LEU A 186 -13.85 -1.84 -2.98
C LEU A 186 -14.79 -2.90 -2.39
N PHE A 187 -15.85 -3.25 -3.11
CA PHE A 187 -16.86 -4.21 -2.68
C PHE A 187 -16.78 -5.53 -3.46
N ALA A 188 -15.69 -5.77 -4.20
CA ALA A 188 -15.56 -6.99 -5.00
C ALA A 188 -15.71 -8.26 -4.16
N ASP A 189 -15.15 -8.31 -2.95
CA ASP A 189 -15.29 -9.46 -2.06
C ASP A 189 -16.74 -9.79 -1.66
N ALA A 190 -17.63 -8.79 -1.66
CA ALA A 190 -19.05 -8.97 -1.38
C ALA A 190 -19.83 -9.40 -2.62
N MET A 191 -19.30 -9.11 -3.82
CA MET A 191 -19.96 -9.40 -5.11
C MET A 191 -19.47 -10.71 -5.74
N LEU A 192 -18.20 -11.04 -5.54
CA LEU A 192 -17.58 -12.31 -5.95
C LEU A 192 -18.08 -13.38 -4.97
N LYS A 193 -19.11 -14.12 -5.37
CA LYS A 193 -19.48 -15.36 -4.66
C LYS A 193 -18.29 -16.33 -4.74
N LYS A 194 -17.69 -16.62 -3.58
CA LYS A 194 -16.76 -17.75 -3.41
C LYS A 194 -17.55 -19.00 -3.06
#